data_AF-A0A4Y9T8Z6-F1
#
_entry.id   AF-A0A4Y9T8Z6-F1
#
_cell.length_a   1.000
_cell.length_b   1.000
_cell.length_c   1.000
_cell.angle_alpha   90.00
_cell.angle_beta   90.00
_cell.angle_gamma   90.00
#
_symmetry.space_group_name_H-M   'P 1'
#
loop_
_entity.id
_entity.type
_entity.pdbx_description
1 polymer ?
#
loop_
_entity_poly.entity_id
_entity_poly.type
_entity_poly.pdbx_seq_one_letter_code
_entity_poly.pdbx_strand_id
1 'polypeptide(L)'
;MIAYTSGSRRATIEPGTTVFAAEDDGIRGLTYRAGTMTLIVKRDGQGGRFDVEVRYGDGRPGQHCDAPPDLSGMLPRLTEITAKRELTLEQAAAQFPVQAGILQLEDQVTAEPIPPFAVRATADRSAIALVYGDTAIEAAIDPKTFARLEEGCAALGGK
;
A
#
# COMPACT_ATOMS: atom_id res chain seq x y z
N MET A 1 29.14 24.91 25.94
CA MET A 1 27.76 24.74 26.44
C MET A 1 26.84 25.16 25.30
N ILE A 2 26.38 24.22 24.48
CA ILE A 2 25.54 24.50 23.31
C ILE A 2 24.13 24.03 23.65
N ALA A 3 23.19 24.97 23.61
CA ALA A 3 21.79 24.74 23.93
C ALA A 3 21.12 23.90 22.83
N TYR A 4 20.46 22.83 23.23
CA TYR A 4 19.56 22.06 22.37
C TYR A 4 18.22 22.80 22.29
N THR A 5 17.99 23.56 21.22
CA THR A 5 16.61 23.94 20.87
C THR A 5 15.96 22.77 20.16
N SER A 6 15.24 21.99 20.96
CA SER A 6 14.17 21.10 20.51
C SER A 6 13.18 21.88 19.65
N GLY A 7 13.07 21.49 18.39
CA GLY A 7 12.25 22.16 17.40
C GLY A 7 12.20 21.31 16.13
N SER A 8 11.81 20.04 16.26
CA SER A 8 11.51 19.18 15.12
C SER A 8 10.27 19.74 14.41
N ARG A 9 10.47 20.73 13.53
CA ARG A 9 9.43 21.12 12.56
C ARG A 9 9.23 19.91 11.66
N ARG A 10 8.09 19.25 11.82
CA ARG A 10 7.63 18.27 10.86
C ARG A 10 7.49 18.99 9.52
N ALA A 11 8.23 18.54 8.51
CA ALA A 11 8.14 19.12 7.18
C ALA A 11 6.74 18.83 6.62
N THR A 12 6.05 19.87 6.17
CA THR A 12 4.75 19.73 5.49
C THR A 12 4.95 18.99 4.17
N ILE A 13 4.04 18.05 3.86
CA ILE A 13 4.09 17.30 2.60
C ILE A 13 3.40 18.13 1.52
N GLU A 14 4.20 18.67 0.60
CA GLU A 14 3.69 19.44 -0.53
C GLU A 14 2.99 18.53 -1.57
N PRO A 15 1.94 19.02 -2.26
CA PRO A 15 1.36 18.32 -3.40
C PRO A 15 2.41 17.92 -4.45
N GLY A 16 2.34 16.68 -4.92
CA GLY A 16 3.32 16.13 -5.87
C GLY A 16 4.57 15.52 -5.22
N THR A 17 4.70 15.57 -3.89
CA THR A 17 5.80 14.92 -3.17
C THR A 17 5.66 13.40 -3.21
N THR A 18 6.68 12.69 -3.68
CA THR A 18 6.80 11.24 -3.52
C THR A 18 7.09 10.92 -2.05
N VAL A 19 6.11 10.30 -1.37
CA VAL A 19 6.22 9.94 0.06
C VAL A 19 6.79 8.55 0.27
N PHE A 20 6.73 7.71 -0.76
CA PHE A 20 7.28 6.37 -0.77
C PHE A 20 7.67 6.03 -2.20
N ALA A 21 8.90 5.55 -2.37
CA ALA A 21 9.43 5.07 -3.63
C ALA A 21 10.27 3.83 -3.34
N ALA A 22 10.02 2.76 -4.08
CA ALA A 22 10.84 1.56 -4.08
C ALA A 22 11.02 1.07 -5.52
N GLU A 23 12.14 0.43 -5.81
CA GLU A 23 12.33 -0.21 -7.11
C GLU A 23 11.37 -1.39 -7.24
N ASP A 24 10.62 -1.44 -8.33
CA ASP A 24 9.66 -2.53 -8.61
C ASP A 24 10.34 -3.89 -8.53
N ASP A 25 11.55 -4.01 -9.07
CA ASP A 25 12.38 -5.23 -9.04
C ASP A 25 13.03 -5.50 -7.67
N GLY A 26 12.97 -4.55 -6.73
CA GLY A 26 13.37 -4.71 -5.34
C GLY A 26 12.30 -5.31 -4.44
N ILE A 27 11.01 -5.20 -4.78
CA ILE A 27 9.91 -5.70 -3.94
C ILE A 27 9.88 -7.23 -3.88
N ARG A 28 10.14 -7.84 -2.74
CA ARG A 28 10.05 -9.31 -2.56
C ARG A 28 8.68 -9.80 -2.20
N GLY A 29 7.88 -8.94 -1.59
CA GLY A 29 6.53 -9.31 -1.24
C GLY A 29 5.65 -8.13 -0.90
N LEU A 30 4.35 -8.41 -0.89
CA LEU A 30 3.36 -7.52 -0.32
C LEU A 30 2.32 -8.33 0.41
N THR A 31 1.80 -7.77 1.49
CA THR A 31 0.64 -8.29 2.18
C THR A 31 -0.45 -7.22 2.17
N TYR A 32 -1.63 -7.59 1.72
CA TYR A 32 -2.81 -6.73 1.78
C TYR A 32 -3.92 -7.41 2.59
N ARG A 33 -4.46 -6.70 3.59
CA ARG A 33 -5.54 -7.20 4.45
C ARG A 33 -6.76 -6.30 4.30
N ALA A 34 -7.90 -6.87 3.91
CA ALA A 34 -9.16 -6.16 3.75
C ALA A 34 -10.32 -6.99 4.30
N GLY A 35 -10.93 -6.53 5.41
CA GLY A 35 -11.97 -7.29 6.10
C GLY A 35 -11.49 -8.69 6.52
N THR A 36 -12.15 -9.73 6.01
CA THR A 36 -11.77 -11.14 6.23
C THR A 36 -10.73 -11.66 5.24
N MET A 37 -10.37 -10.89 4.22
CA MET A 37 -9.44 -11.29 3.16
C MET A 37 -8.01 -10.90 3.51
N THR A 38 -7.08 -11.84 3.29
CA THR A 38 -5.63 -11.61 3.36
C THR A 38 -5.01 -12.10 2.08
N LEU A 39 -4.35 -11.19 1.37
CA LEU A 39 -3.57 -11.46 0.18
C LEU A 39 -2.09 -11.37 0.54
N ILE A 40 -1.33 -12.40 0.19
CA ILE A 40 0.11 -12.49 0.40
C ILE A 40 0.72 -12.74 -0.97
N VAL A 41 1.67 -11.91 -1.35
CA VAL A 41 2.41 -12.05 -2.59
C VAL A 41 3.88 -12.14 -2.25
N LYS A 42 4.58 -13.10 -2.86
CA LYS A 42 6.02 -13.29 -2.67
C LYS A 42 6.70 -13.65 -3.98
N ARG A 43 7.95 -13.26 -4.15
CA ARG A 43 8.81 -13.80 -5.21
C ARG A 43 10.19 -14.10 -4.65
N ASP A 44 10.82 -15.12 -5.22
CA ASP A 44 12.11 -15.62 -4.74
C ASP A 44 13.31 -14.78 -5.24
N GLY A 45 13.14 -14.03 -6.33
CA GLY A 45 14.20 -13.23 -6.94
C GLY A 45 13.68 -12.02 -7.71
N GLN A 46 14.59 -11.07 -7.96
CA GLN A 46 14.30 -9.84 -8.72
C GLN A 46 13.78 -10.18 -10.12
N GLY A 47 12.77 -9.45 -10.59
CA GLY A 47 12.12 -9.68 -11.89
C GLY A 47 11.39 -11.03 -12.02
N GLY A 48 11.34 -11.83 -10.95
CA GLY A 48 10.65 -13.11 -10.93
C GLY A 48 9.12 -12.96 -10.91
N ARG A 49 8.43 -14.04 -11.27
CA ARG A 49 6.99 -14.15 -11.06
C ARG A 49 6.68 -14.14 -9.57
N PHE A 50 5.49 -13.68 -9.26
CA PHE A 50 4.96 -13.63 -7.91
C PHE A 50 4.08 -14.85 -7.64
N ASP A 51 4.38 -15.55 -6.55
CA ASP A 51 3.48 -16.50 -5.90
C ASP A 51 2.43 -15.72 -5.12
N VAL A 52 1.15 -15.92 -5.45
CA VAL A 52 0.03 -15.22 -4.83
C VAL A 52 -0.81 -16.21 -4.04
N GLU A 53 -0.94 -15.97 -2.75
CA GLU A 53 -1.82 -16.69 -1.84
C GLU A 53 -2.93 -15.77 -1.33
N VAL A 54 -4.19 -16.21 -1.45
CA VAL A 54 -5.35 -15.51 -0.90
C VAL A 54 -6.04 -16.38 0.15
N ARG A 55 -6.23 -15.82 1.34
CA ARG A 55 -6.92 -16.46 2.47
C ARG A 55 -8.18 -15.67 2.82
N TYR A 56 -9.23 -16.39 3.20
CA TYR A 56 -10.47 -15.78 3.69
C TYR A 56 -10.81 -16.31 5.09
N GLY A 57 -11.05 -15.40 6.03
CA GLY A 57 -11.48 -15.70 7.38
C GLY A 57 -12.99 -16.01 7.51
N ASP A 58 -13.74 -15.96 6.41
CA ASP A 58 -15.18 -16.20 6.35
C ASP A 58 -15.55 -17.63 5.90
N GLY A 59 -14.56 -18.52 5.77
CA GLY A 59 -14.76 -19.92 5.39
C GLY A 59 -14.79 -20.18 3.88
N ARG A 60 -14.68 -19.15 3.03
CA ARG A 60 -14.44 -19.36 1.59
C ARG A 60 -13.10 -20.08 1.35
N PRO A 61 -12.99 -20.91 0.30
CA PRO A 61 -11.75 -21.56 -0.04
C PRO A 61 -10.68 -20.53 -0.41
N GLY A 62 -9.45 -20.76 0.05
CA GLY A 62 -8.30 -19.97 -0.36
C GLY A 62 -8.01 -20.11 -1.86
N GLN A 63 -7.27 -19.16 -2.41
CA GLN A 63 -6.83 -19.16 -3.80
C GLN A 63 -5.30 -19.13 -3.87
N HIS A 64 -4.77 -19.70 -4.95
CA HIS A 64 -3.35 -19.69 -5.23
C HIS A 64 -3.15 -19.55 -6.74
N CYS A 65 -2.25 -18.65 -7.16
CA CYS A 65 -1.89 -18.44 -8.55
C CYS A 65 -0.49 -17.83 -8.69
N ASP A 66 0.07 -17.91 -9.89
CA ASP A 66 1.25 -17.15 -10.28
C ASP A 66 0.85 -15.84 -10.97
N ALA A 67 1.45 -14.74 -10.54
CA ALA A 67 1.29 -13.42 -11.13
C ALA A 67 2.58 -12.97 -11.88
N PRO A 68 2.45 -12.12 -12.89
CA PRO A 68 3.59 -11.56 -13.60
C PRO A 68 4.44 -10.63 -12.70
N PRO A 69 5.70 -10.36 -13.06
CA PRO A 69 6.64 -9.57 -12.24
C PRO A 69 6.21 -8.13 -11.94
N ASP A 70 5.28 -7.56 -12.72
CA ASP A 70 4.74 -6.21 -12.55
C ASP A 70 3.39 -6.19 -11.78
N LEU A 71 2.96 -7.37 -11.29
CA LEU A 71 1.62 -7.66 -10.76
C LEU A 71 0.49 -7.09 -11.62
N SER A 72 0.53 -7.40 -12.93
CA SER A 72 -0.50 -7.04 -13.90
C SER A 72 -0.69 -5.52 -13.98
N GLY A 73 0.44 -4.81 -14.04
CA GLY A 73 0.56 -3.36 -14.10
C GLY A 73 0.27 -2.62 -12.78
N MET A 74 0.17 -3.32 -11.66
CA MET A 74 -0.19 -2.72 -10.37
C MET A 74 0.99 -2.41 -9.48
N LEU A 75 2.09 -3.16 -9.60
CA LEU A 75 3.25 -2.97 -8.74
C LEU A 75 3.78 -1.52 -8.78
N PRO A 76 3.96 -0.87 -9.95
CA PRO A 76 4.44 0.52 -10.01
C PRO A 76 3.57 1.51 -9.22
N ARG A 77 2.26 1.23 -9.13
CA ARG A 77 1.30 2.09 -8.43
C ARG A 77 1.36 1.94 -6.92
N LEU A 78 1.88 0.83 -6.44
CA LEU A 78 2.03 0.51 -5.02
C LEU A 78 3.43 0.85 -4.52
N THR A 79 4.42 0.91 -5.41
CA THR A 79 5.82 1.19 -5.11
C THR A 79 6.20 2.66 -5.23
N GLU A 80 5.43 3.45 -5.99
CA GLU A 80 5.59 4.90 -6.07
C GLU A 80 4.30 5.61 -5.63
N ILE A 81 4.32 6.18 -4.42
CA ILE A 81 3.18 6.87 -3.83
C ILE A 81 3.49 8.35 -3.77
N THR A 82 2.70 9.13 -4.50
CA THR A 82 2.75 10.59 -4.48
C THR A 82 1.60 11.15 -3.66
N ALA A 83 1.86 12.17 -2.84
CA ALA A 83 0.82 12.89 -2.10
C ALA A 83 0.12 13.91 -3.01
N LYS A 84 -1.21 13.90 -3.05
CA LYS A 84 -1.99 15.03 -3.57
C LYS A 84 -2.01 16.19 -2.59
N ARG A 85 -2.05 15.87 -1.29
CA ARG A 85 -1.95 16.82 -0.16
C ARG A 85 -1.73 16.05 1.14
N GLU A 86 -1.16 16.75 2.11
CA GLU A 86 -1.13 16.30 3.50
C GLU A 86 -2.52 16.36 4.15
N LEU A 87 -2.78 15.44 5.08
CA LEU A 87 -3.98 15.40 5.91
C LEU A 87 -3.58 15.31 7.38
N THR A 88 -4.37 15.90 8.26
CA THR A 88 -4.35 15.49 9.67
C THR A 88 -5.02 14.12 9.83
N LEU A 89 -4.71 13.40 10.91
CA LEU A 89 -5.38 12.13 11.20
C LEU A 89 -6.90 12.28 11.34
N GLU A 90 -7.36 13.41 11.91
CA GLU A 90 -8.79 13.74 12.01
C GLU A 90 -9.41 13.98 10.62
N GLN A 91 -8.71 14.70 9.73
CA GLN A 91 -9.18 14.90 8.36
C GLN A 91 -9.25 13.58 7.60
N ALA A 92 -8.24 12.70 7.75
CA ALA A 92 -8.26 11.37 7.16
C ALA A 92 -9.44 10.53 7.68
N ALA A 93 -9.74 10.59 8.99
CA ALA A 93 -10.87 9.88 9.57
C ALA A 93 -12.23 10.42 9.08
N ALA A 94 -12.37 11.74 8.98
CA ALA A 94 -13.62 12.40 8.61
C ALA A 94 -13.92 12.36 7.10
N GLN A 95 -12.91 12.60 6.26
CA GLN A 95 -13.07 12.70 4.80
C GLN A 95 -12.94 11.33 4.11
N PHE A 96 -12.20 10.40 4.72
CA PHE A 96 -11.98 9.03 4.22
C PHE A 96 -12.50 8.02 5.25
N PRO A 97 -13.83 7.95 5.47
CA PRO A 97 -14.41 7.17 6.56
C PRO A 97 -14.32 5.65 6.33
N VAL A 98 -14.13 5.19 5.09
CA VAL A 98 -14.12 3.77 4.75
C VAL A 98 -12.71 3.22 4.96
N GLN A 99 -12.56 2.24 5.85
CA GLN A 99 -11.31 1.48 5.97
C GLN A 99 -11.27 0.42 4.86
N ALA A 100 -10.42 0.64 3.85
CA ALA A 100 -10.28 -0.28 2.72
C ALA A 100 -9.37 -1.46 3.08
N GLY A 101 -8.27 -1.20 3.79
CA GLY A 101 -7.39 -2.28 4.23
C GLY A 101 -6.09 -1.81 4.85
N ILE A 102 -5.12 -2.73 4.93
CA ILE A 102 -3.76 -2.48 5.37
C ILE A 102 -2.81 -3.07 4.32
N LEU A 103 -1.96 -2.23 3.73
CA LEU A 103 -0.91 -2.62 2.79
C LEU A 103 0.44 -2.63 3.50
N GLN A 104 1.17 -3.72 3.35
CA GLN A 104 2.54 -3.87 3.82
C GLN A 104 3.40 -4.33 2.66
N LEU A 105 4.52 -3.65 2.42
CA LEU A 105 5.48 -3.97 1.36
C LEU A 105 6.77 -4.48 2.00
N GLU A 106 7.42 -5.42 1.31
CA GLU A 106 8.69 -5.99 1.70
C GLU A 106 9.71 -5.75 0.56
N ASP A 107 10.73 -4.94 0.83
CA ASP A 107 11.82 -4.63 -0.09
C ASP A 107 13.07 -5.48 0.23
N GLN A 108 13.84 -5.83 -0.80
CA GLN A 108 15.10 -6.56 -0.75
C GLN A 108 16.30 -5.70 -0.33
N VAL A 109 16.28 -4.39 -0.64
CA VAL A 109 17.50 -3.57 -0.62
C VAL A 109 17.73 -2.89 0.72
N THR A 110 16.68 -2.35 1.32
CA THR A 110 16.85 -1.38 2.41
C THR A 110 17.00 -2.00 3.80
N ALA A 111 16.55 -3.25 4.01
CA ALA A 111 16.46 -3.92 5.32
C ALA A 111 15.68 -3.14 6.41
N GLU A 112 15.19 -1.94 6.08
CA GLU A 112 14.34 -1.12 6.92
C GLU A 112 12.90 -1.60 6.75
N PRO A 113 12.18 -1.83 7.86
CA PRO A 113 10.78 -2.21 7.78
C PRO A 113 9.98 -1.04 7.22
N ILE A 114 9.45 -1.21 6.00
CA ILE A 114 8.48 -0.28 5.43
C ILE A 114 7.23 -0.32 6.33
N PRO A 115 6.85 0.81 6.98
CA PRO A 115 5.71 0.80 7.87
C PRO A 115 4.43 0.47 7.07
N PRO A 116 3.51 -0.32 7.65
CA PRO A 116 2.27 -0.66 6.98
C PRO A 116 1.42 0.60 6.77
N PHE A 117 0.86 0.73 5.57
CA PHE A 117 -0.08 1.78 5.22
C PHE A 117 -1.50 1.32 5.55
N ALA A 118 -2.18 2.00 6.47
CA ALA A 118 -3.63 1.88 6.59
C ALA A 118 -4.27 2.63 5.42
N VAL A 119 -4.99 1.88 4.58
CA VAL A 119 -5.66 2.39 3.38
C VAL A 119 -7.08 2.77 3.74
N ARG A 120 -7.40 4.05 3.55
CA ARG A 120 -8.74 4.60 3.76
C ARG A 120 -9.26 5.15 2.44
N ALA A 121 -10.58 5.13 2.27
CA ALA A 121 -11.26 5.63 1.09
C ALA A 121 -12.37 6.61 1.47
N THR A 122 -12.70 7.52 0.55
CA THR A 122 -13.93 8.31 0.62
C THR A 122 -15.16 7.39 0.62
N ALA A 123 -16.31 7.89 1.07
CA ALA A 123 -17.54 7.10 1.17
C ALA A 123 -17.99 6.51 -0.18
N ASP A 124 -17.75 7.24 -1.27
CA ASP A 124 -18.02 6.85 -2.66
C ASP A 124 -16.86 6.08 -3.32
N ARG A 125 -15.77 5.82 -2.58
CA ARG A 125 -14.54 5.16 -3.04
C ARG A 125 -13.88 5.85 -4.24
N SER A 126 -14.01 7.17 -4.37
CA SER A 126 -13.38 7.96 -5.45
C SER A 126 -11.96 8.43 -5.16
N ALA A 127 -11.54 8.46 -3.89
CA ALA A 127 -10.17 8.81 -3.50
C ALA A 127 -9.65 7.96 -2.33
N ILE A 128 -8.31 7.88 -2.23
CA ILE A 128 -7.60 7.12 -1.20
C ILE A 128 -6.80 8.06 -0.31
N ALA A 129 -6.86 7.80 1.00
CA ALA A 129 -5.90 8.30 1.97
C ALA A 129 -5.06 7.16 2.52
N LEU A 130 -3.77 7.41 2.71
CA LEU A 130 -2.85 6.49 3.35
C LEU A 130 -2.43 7.06 4.70
N VAL A 131 -2.51 6.24 5.73
CA VAL A 131 -2.11 6.58 7.09
C VAL A 131 -0.97 5.66 7.52
N TYR A 132 0.13 6.24 7.97
CA TYR A 132 1.31 5.50 8.43
C TYR A 132 2.00 6.28 9.55
N GLY A 133 2.25 5.61 10.68
CA GLY A 133 2.68 6.27 11.90
C GLY A 133 1.71 7.37 12.32
N ASP A 134 2.21 8.58 12.47
CA ASP A 134 1.45 9.80 12.78
C ASP A 134 1.17 10.66 11.53
N THR A 135 1.40 10.14 10.33
CA THR A 135 1.24 10.84 9.04
C THR A 135 0.01 10.35 8.30
N ALA A 136 -0.71 11.28 7.65
CA ALA A 136 -1.75 10.94 6.69
C ALA A 136 -1.63 11.80 5.43
N ILE A 137 -1.87 11.19 4.28
CA ILE A 137 -1.91 11.89 2.99
C ILE A 137 -3.13 11.45 2.20
N GLU A 138 -3.63 12.33 1.35
CA GLU A 138 -4.43 11.91 0.20
C GLU A 138 -3.46 11.45 -0.88
N ALA A 139 -3.53 10.18 -1.27
CA ALA A 139 -2.59 9.59 -2.22
C ALA A 139 -3.07 9.76 -3.66
N ALA A 140 -2.13 10.00 -4.58
CA ALA A 140 -2.34 10.02 -6.02
C ALA A 140 -2.40 8.61 -6.61
N ILE A 141 -3.23 7.75 -6.01
CA ILE A 141 -3.45 6.37 -6.43
C ILE A 141 -4.92 6.15 -6.77
N ASP A 142 -5.18 5.44 -7.86
CA ASP A 142 -6.55 5.08 -8.27
C ASP A 142 -7.13 4.08 -7.24
N PRO A 143 -8.30 4.37 -6.62
CA PRO A 143 -8.97 3.44 -5.71
C PRO A 143 -9.18 2.03 -6.29
N LYS A 144 -9.32 1.91 -7.61
CA LYS A 144 -9.44 0.61 -8.30
C LYS A 144 -8.22 -0.27 -8.11
N THR A 145 -7.05 0.28 -7.80
CA THR A 145 -5.83 -0.48 -7.51
C THR A 145 -6.06 -1.42 -6.32
N PHE A 146 -6.70 -0.93 -5.25
CA PHE A 146 -7.00 -1.75 -4.07
C PHE A 146 -8.17 -2.71 -4.32
N ALA A 147 -9.19 -2.30 -5.07
CA ALA A 147 -10.27 -3.19 -5.47
C ALA A 147 -9.74 -4.40 -6.28
N ARG A 148 -8.77 -4.18 -7.17
CA ARG A 148 -8.10 -5.27 -7.90
C ARG A 148 -7.28 -6.19 -7.00
N LEU A 149 -6.67 -5.68 -5.93
CA LEU A 149 -6.05 -6.55 -4.93
C LEU A 149 -7.10 -7.44 -4.26
N GLU A 150 -8.29 -6.90 -3.94
CA GLU A 150 -9.39 -7.68 -3.34
C GLU A 150 -9.95 -8.78 -4.28
N GLU A 151 -9.84 -8.60 -5.60
CA GLU A 151 -10.19 -9.61 -6.61
C GLU A 151 -9.23 -10.81 -6.63
N GLY A 152 -8.05 -10.69 -5.99
CA GLY A 152 -7.10 -11.78 -5.80
C GLY A 152 -6.66 -12.41 -7.13
N CYS A 153 -6.69 -13.74 -7.22
CA CYS A 153 -6.19 -14.44 -8.40
C CYS A 153 -6.95 -14.13 -9.70
N ALA A 154 -8.19 -13.66 -9.62
CA ALA A 154 -8.95 -13.27 -10.81
C ALA A 154 -8.35 -12.03 -11.50
N ALA A 155 -7.76 -11.11 -10.73
CA ALA A 155 -7.16 -9.87 -11.25
C ALA A 155 -5.64 -9.94 -11.40
N LEU A 156 -4.99 -10.81 -10.60
CA LEU A 156 -3.55 -10.91 -10.50
C LEU A 156 -2.95 -12.05 -11.32
N GLY A 157 -3.69 -13.15 -11.50
CA GLY A 157 -3.18 -14.34 -12.17
C GLY A 157 -2.80 -14.03 -13.62
N GLY A 158 -1.60 -14.47 -14.02
CA GLY A 158 -1.23 -14.48 -15.43
C GLY A 158 -2.00 -15.59 -16.15
N LYS A 159 -2.65 -15.26 -17.26
CA LYS A 159 -3.08 -16.28 -18.24
C LYS A 159 -1.89 -16.88 -18.96
#